data_AF-A0A5N6QFM7-F1
#
_entry.id   AF-A0A5N6QFM7-F1
#
_cell.length_a   1.000
_cell.length_b   1.000
_cell.length_c   1.000
_cell.angle_alpha   90.00
_cell.angle_beta   90.00
_cell.angle_gamma   90.00
#
_symmetry.space_group_name_H-M   'P 1'
#
loop_
_entity.id
_entity.type
_entity.pdbx_description
1 polymer ?
#
loop_
_entity_poly.entity_id
_entity_poly.type
_entity_poly.pdbx_seq_one_letter_code
_entity_poly.pdbx_strand_id
1 'polypeptide(L)'
;MDSGNLVFSDDDHELAKVQWESFKDPTDTFLPGMNIHQIWLISWKSEVDPGLGQFTFKQDQQEGNYVISKEPGVDYWRNIWIGGSSDEMPDGIDMLTNLSNSGNFSYESCNINNWPFVCKCLPGFHPTNQGN
;
A
#
# COMPACT_ATOMS: atom_id res chain seq x y z
N MET A 1 -15.58 -18.98 4.03
CA MET A 1 -15.45 -17.88 3.04
C MET A 1 -14.06 -18.02 2.47
N ASP A 2 -13.95 -18.15 1.15
CA ASP A 2 -12.66 -18.30 0.47
C ASP A 2 -11.84 -17.02 0.63
N SER A 3 -10.56 -17.13 0.97
CA SER A 3 -9.67 -15.99 1.22
C SER A 3 -9.41 -15.12 -0.01
N GLY A 4 -9.80 -15.58 -1.20
CA GLY A 4 -9.44 -14.96 -2.48
C GLY A 4 -8.05 -15.36 -2.99
N ASN A 5 -7.32 -16.23 -2.28
CA ASN A 5 -6.04 -16.77 -2.75
C ASN A 5 -6.28 -17.96 -3.68
N LEU A 6 -5.88 -17.82 -4.95
CA LEU A 6 -5.84 -18.94 -5.88
C LEU A 6 -4.52 -19.67 -5.70
N VAL A 7 -4.56 -20.92 -5.24
CA VAL A 7 -3.37 -21.73 -4.95
C VAL A 7 -3.26 -22.88 -5.94
N PHE A 8 -2.09 -23.02 -6.55
CA PHE A 8 -1.72 -24.18 -7.34
C PHE A 8 -0.71 -25.01 -6.54
N SER A 9 -1.08 -26.24 -6.21
CA SER A 9 -0.27 -27.18 -5.43
C SER A 9 -0.14 -28.53 -6.12
N ASP A 10 0.97 -29.21 -5.86
CA ASP A 10 1.14 -30.61 -6.21
C ASP A 10 0.50 -31.51 -5.14
N ASP A 11 -0.23 -32.54 -5.56
CA ASP A 11 -0.98 -33.44 -4.70
C ASP A 11 -0.21 -34.76 -4.51
N ASP A 12 1.07 -34.63 -4.15
CA ASP A 12 1.88 -35.78 -3.79
C ASP A 12 1.56 -36.17 -2.34
N HIS A 13 1.10 -37.40 -2.15
CA HIS A 13 0.34 -37.96 -1.01
C HIS A 13 0.87 -37.72 0.42
N GLU A 14 2.02 -37.06 0.61
CA GLU A 14 2.67 -36.87 1.91
C GLU A 14 2.93 -35.39 2.27
N LEU A 15 3.03 -34.47 1.30
CA LEU A 15 3.21 -33.03 1.54
C LEU A 15 2.63 -32.21 0.37
N ALA A 16 1.45 -31.62 0.56
CA ALA A 16 0.88 -30.68 -0.41
C ALA A 16 1.85 -29.50 -0.60
N LYS A 17 2.58 -29.50 -1.72
CA LYS A 17 3.60 -28.48 -2.02
C LYS A 17 2.96 -27.39 -2.86
N VAL A 18 2.84 -26.19 -2.30
CA VAL A 18 2.39 -25.01 -3.05
C VAL A 18 3.46 -24.64 -4.09
N GLN A 19 3.08 -24.71 -5.36
CA GLN A 19 3.93 -24.33 -6.49
C GLN A 19 3.73 -22.86 -6.87
N TRP A 20 2.52 -22.35 -6.73
CA TRP A 20 2.18 -20.96 -7.03
C TRP A 20 0.96 -20.51 -6.23
N GLU A 21 0.87 -19.21 -5.95
CA GLU A 21 -0.31 -18.60 -5.34
C GLU A 21 -0.52 -17.17 -5.85
N SER A 22 -1.77 -16.76 -6.06
CA SER A 22 -2.08 -15.42 -6.58
C SER A 22 -1.67 -14.30 -5.63
N PHE A 23 -1.63 -14.56 -4.32
CA PHE A 23 -1.19 -13.58 -3.32
C PHE A 23 0.28 -13.15 -3.48
N LYS A 24 1.10 -13.93 -4.19
CA LYS A 24 2.50 -13.59 -4.50
C LYS A 24 2.67 -12.80 -5.79
N ASP A 25 1.63 -12.70 -6.63
CA ASP A 25 1.67 -11.98 -7.91
C ASP A 25 0.41 -11.11 -8.09
N PRO A 26 0.31 -10.02 -7.31
CA PRO A 26 -0.88 -9.18 -7.30
C PRO A 26 -0.90 -8.19 -8.47
N THR A 27 -2.11 -7.69 -8.77
CA THR A 27 -2.33 -6.62 -9.75
C THR A 27 -2.33 -5.26 -9.05
N ASP A 28 -3.49 -4.61 -8.99
CA ASP A 28 -3.74 -3.27 -8.45
C ASP A 28 -4.35 -3.29 -7.05
N THR A 29 -4.72 -4.48 -6.55
CA THR A 29 -5.49 -4.63 -5.30
C THR A 29 -4.72 -5.44 -4.27
N PHE A 30 -4.72 -4.95 -3.03
CA PHE A 30 -4.25 -5.70 -1.86
C PHE A 30 -5.44 -6.33 -1.13
N LEU A 31 -5.35 -7.64 -0.86
CA LEU A 31 -6.37 -8.42 -0.16
C LEU A 31 -5.87 -8.87 1.23
N PRO A 32 -6.77 -9.01 2.23
CA PRO A 32 -6.40 -9.57 3.52
C PRO A 32 -5.71 -10.93 3.41
N GLY A 33 -4.54 -11.07 4.06
CA GLY A 33 -3.70 -12.28 4.00
C GLY A 33 -2.54 -12.21 3.01
N MET A 34 -2.48 -11.17 2.16
CA MET A 34 -1.29 -10.86 1.37
C MET A 34 -0.19 -10.25 2.25
N ASN A 35 1.07 -10.43 1.86
CA ASN A 35 2.21 -9.82 2.56
C ASN A 35 2.71 -8.58 1.79
N ILE A 36 2.30 -7.39 2.23
CA ILE A 36 2.62 -6.11 1.57
C ILE A 36 4.13 -5.81 1.52
N HIS A 37 4.92 -6.39 2.42
CA HIS A 37 6.37 -6.18 2.50
C HIS A 37 7.14 -6.91 1.38
N GLN A 38 6.51 -7.86 0.69
CA GLN A 38 7.15 -8.73 -0.31
C GLN A 38 6.59 -8.55 -1.72
N ILE A 39 5.69 -7.60 -1.92
CA ILE A 39 4.98 -7.38 -3.18
C ILE A 39 4.94 -5.89 -3.50
N TRP A 40 4.59 -5.58 -4.74
CA TRP A 40 4.15 -4.25 -5.16
C TRP A 40 2.85 -4.38 -5.94
N LEU A 41 2.00 -3.37 -5.86
CA LEU A 41 0.83 -3.26 -6.71
C LEU A 41 1.15 -2.40 -7.92
N ILE A 42 0.53 -2.71 -9.06
CA ILE A 42 0.61 -1.93 -10.29
C ILE A 42 -0.80 -1.52 -10.66
N SER A 43 -1.03 -0.21 -10.80
CA SER A 43 -2.34 0.33 -11.20
C SER A 43 -2.76 -0.22 -12.55
N TRP A 44 -4.07 -0.26 -12.79
CA TRP A 44 -4.57 -0.39 -14.16
C TRP A 44 -4.21 0.83 -15.01
N LYS A 45 -4.18 0.65 -16.33
CA LYS A 45 -3.93 1.73 -17.27
C LYS A 45 -5.09 2.72 -17.32
N SER A 46 -6.32 2.23 -17.15
CA SER A 46 -7.53 3.04 -17.00
C SER A 46 -8.68 2.22 -16.39
N GLU A 47 -9.79 2.86 -16.05
CA GLU A 47 -11.00 2.20 -15.54
C GLU A 47 -11.51 1.05 -16.43
N VAL A 48 -11.30 1.16 -17.75
CA VAL A 48 -11.77 0.18 -18.74
C VAL A 48 -10.64 -0.70 -19.31
N ASP A 49 -9.39 -0.47 -18.92
CA ASP A 49 -8.22 -1.19 -19.41
C ASP A 49 -7.39 -1.71 -18.21
N PRO A 50 -7.55 -2.99 -17.83
CA PRO A 50 -6.83 -3.59 -16.71
C PRO A 50 -5.37 -3.93 -17.02
N GLY A 51 -4.86 -3.55 -18.20
CA GLY A 51 -3.44 -3.65 -18.51
C GLY A 51 -2.58 -2.82 -17.54
N LEU A 52 -1.27 -3.09 -17.54
CA LEU A 52 -0.32 -2.41 -16.66
C LEU A 52 -0.34 -0.89 -16.88
N GLY A 53 -0.67 -0.17 -15.82
CA GLY A 53 -0.65 1.29 -15.76
C GLY A 53 0.71 1.86 -15.38
N GLN A 54 0.72 3.15 -15.03
CA GLN A 54 1.95 3.90 -14.77
C GLN A 54 2.29 4.04 -13.29
N PHE A 55 1.39 3.65 -12.39
CA PHE A 55 1.58 3.84 -10.96
C PHE A 55 1.89 2.52 -10.28
N THR A 56 2.84 2.56 -9.36
CA THR A 56 3.18 1.41 -8.50
C THR A 56 3.03 1.80 -7.05
N PHE A 57 2.50 0.89 -6.22
CA PHE A 57 2.44 1.03 -4.77
C PHE A 57 3.30 -0.03 -4.10
N LYS A 58 4.20 0.37 -3.21
CA LYS A 58 5.07 -0.55 -2.47
C LYS A 58 5.50 0.05 -1.14
N GLN A 59 5.98 -0.79 -0.26
CA GLN A 59 6.73 -0.35 0.91
C GLN A 59 8.20 -0.07 0.52
N ASP A 60 8.70 1.09 0.93
CA ASP A 60 10.08 1.50 0.86
C ASP A 60 10.89 0.75 1.92
N GLN A 61 11.92 0.03 1.48
CA GLN A 61 12.68 -0.90 2.31
C GLN A 61 13.52 -0.21 3.39
N GLN A 62 13.79 1.10 3.25
CA GLN A 62 14.70 1.82 4.14
C GLN A 62 14.00 2.45 5.35
N GLU A 63 12.76 2.90 5.18
CA GLU A 63 12.05 3.69 6.19
C GLU A 63 10.71 3.07 6.60
N GLY A 64 10.34 1.94 5.99
CA GLY A 64 9.04 1.27 6.15
C GLY A 64 7.86 2.07 5.60
N ASN A 65 8.11 3.26 5.04
CA ASN A 65 7.13 4.13 4.41
C ASN A 65 6.53 3.45 3.18
N TYR A 66 5.26 3.68 2.89
CA TYR A 66 4.61 3.29 1.66
C TYR A 66 4.66 4.44 0.64
N VAL A 67 4.92 4.07 -0.61
CA VAL A 67 5.16 5.01 -1.69
C VAL A 67 4.31 4.64 -2.89
N ILE A 68 3.71 5.65 -3.51
CA ILE A 68 3.18 5.56 -4.87
C ILE A 68 4.17 6.26 -5.79
N SER A 69 4.72 5.53 -6.74
CA SER A 69 5.60 6.08 -7.78
C SER A 69 4.88 6.11 -9.13
N LYS A 70 5.12 7.15 -9.94
CA LYS A 70 4.62 7.27 -11.31
C LYS A 70 5.82 7.12 -12.25
N GLU A 71 5.83 6.10 -13.10
CA GLU A 71 7.02 5.72 -13.87
C GLU A 71 8.21 5.32 -12.95
N PRO A 72 9.22 4.57 -13.43
CA PRO A 72 10.33 4.17 -12.59
C PRO A 72 11.10 5.39 -12.04
N GLY A 73 11.06 5.59 -10.72
CA GLY A 73 11.92 6.54 -10.00
C GLY A 73 11.33 7.92 -9.71
N VAL A 74 10.05 8.19 -10.02
CA VAL A 74 9.38 9.44 -9.61
C VAL A 74 8.33 9.16 -8.56
N ASP A 75 8.60 9.57 -7.32
CA ASP A 75 7.64 9.47 -6.24
C ASP A 75 6.50 10.48 -6.44
N TYR A 76 5.27 9.99 -6.43
CA TYR A 76 4.06 10.79 -6.57
C TYR A 76 3.42 11.06 -5.21
N TRP A 77 3.48 10.07 -4.33
CA TRP A 77 2.97 10.13 -2.97
C TRP A 77 3.81 9.27 -2.04
N ARG A 78 3.91 9.69 -0.78
CA ARG A 78 4.53 8.94 0.29
C ARG A 78 3.76 9.25 1.58
N ASN A 79 3.59 8.26 2.44
CA ASN A 79 3.14 8.55 3.81
C ASN A 79 4.27 9.20 4.60
N ILE A 80 3.93 10.16 5.43
CA ILE A 80 4.90 10.76 6.35
C ILE A 80 4.52 10.37 7.76
N TRP A 81 5.50 9.83 8.49
CA TRP A 81 5.43 9.71 9.93
C TRP A 81 5.70 11.07 10.57
N ILE A 82 4.66 11.68 11.14
CA ILE A 82 4.81 12.89 11.96
C ILE A 82 4.65 12.46 13.42
N GLY A 83 5.69 11.81 13.94
CA GLY A 83 5.99 11.62 15.37
C GLY A 83 4.86 11.19 16.32
N GLY A 84 4.90 9.94 16.74
CA GLY A 84 4.45 9.47 18.06
C GLY A 84 5.48 8.48 18.62
N SER A 85 5.62 8.38 19.95
CA SER A 85 6.66 7.61 20.62
C SER A 85 6.36 6.10 20.69
N SER A 86 6.29 5.42 19.55
CA SER A 86 6.31 3.96 19.53
C SER A 86 7.15 3.48 18.36
N ASP A 87 8.04 2.54 18.65
CA ASP A 87 8.95 1.88 17.69
C ASP A 87 8.21 0.93 16.72
N GLU A 88 6.87 0.89 16.78
CA GLU A 88 6.04 0.02 15.95
C GLU A 88 5.35 0.83 14.85
N MET A 89 5.74 0.55 13.61
CA MET A 89 5.11 1.06 12.42
C MET A 89 3.76 0.36 12.21
N PRO A 90 2.63 1.09 12.07
CA PRO A 90 1.33 0.47 11.81
C PRO A 90 1.31 -0.33 10.50
N ASP A 91 0.46 -1.35 10.44
CA ASP A 91 0.26 -2.14 9.23
C ASP A 91 -0.22 -1.23 8.08
N GLY A 92 0.26 -1.47 6.86
CA GLY A 92 0.05 -0.57 5.70
C GLY A 92 -1.41 -0.32 5.34
N ILE A 93 -2.29 -1.18 5.81
CA ILE A 93 -3.75 -1.12 5.62
C ILE A 93 -4.38 0.03 6.43
N ASP A 94 -3.96 0.25 7.67
CA ASP A 94 -4.51 1.33 8.53
C ASP A 94 -4.16 2.71 7.98
N MET A 95 -3.08 2.78 7.21
CA MET A 95 -2.56 3.99 6.60
C MET A 95 -3.29 4.39 5.31
N LEU A 96 -3.87 3.41 4.59
CA LEU A 96 -4.62 3.62 3.34
C LEU A 96 -6.11 3.92 3.57
N THR A 97 -6.61 3.73 4.79
CA THR A 97 -8.05 3.69 5.07
C THR A 97 -8.67 5.01 5.56
N ASN A 98 -8.00 6.17 5.47
CA ASN A 98 -8.51 7.45 6.02
C ASN A 98 -8.93 7.35 7.50
N LEU A 99 -8.38 6.40 8.27
CA LEU A 99 -8.61 6.32 9.72
C LEU A 99 -7.59 7.18 10.44
N SER A 100 -7.72 8.50 10.34
CA SER A 100 -6.78 9.50 10.86
C SER A 100 -6.62 9.49 12.39
N ASN A 101 -6.99 8.41 13.08
CA ASN A 101 -6.89 8.27 14.53
C ASN A 101 -6.90 6.79 14.93
N SER A 102 -5.74 6.15 14.95
CA SER A 102 -5.49 4.99 15.80
C SER A 102 -4.51 5.37 16.92
N GLY A 103 -4.91 6.32 17.79
CA GLY A 103 -4.23 6.69 19.04
C GLY A 103 -2.82 7.30 18.89
N ASN A 104 -2.56 8.47 19.47
CA ASN A 104 -1.22 9.13 19.58
C ASN A 104 -0.33 9.25 18.31
N PHE A 105 -0.79 8.81 17.14
CA PHE A 105 -0.03 8.76 15.90
C PHE A 105 -0.76 9.57 14.84
N SER A 106 -0.11 10.64 14.35
CA SER A 106 -0.57 11.39 13.18
C SER A 106 0.23 10.96 11.96
N TYR A 107 -0.49 10.44 10.96
CA TYR A 107 0.06 10.18 9.63
C TYR A 107 -0.51 11.20 8.64
N GLU A 108 0.34 11.69 7.75
CA GLU A 108 -0.08 12.58 6.67
C GLU A 108 0.16 11.93 5.31
N SER A 109 -0.85 12.03 4.44
CA SER A 109 -0.80 11.64 3.04
C SER A 109 -0.28 12.81 2.20
N CYS A 110 1.03 12.84 1.89
CA CYS A 110 1.65 13.98 1.23
C CYS A 110 2.00 13.70 -0.24
N ASN A 111 1.69 14.67 -1.10
CA ASN A 111 2.29 14.75 -2.44
C ASN A 111 3.68 15.38 -2.34
N ILE A 112 4.72 14.60 -2.65
CA ILE A 112 6.13 15.00 -2.51
C ILE A 112 6.54 16.12 -3.48
N ASN A 113 5.82 16.28 -4.59
CA ASN A 113 6.11 17.33 -5.59
C ASN A 113 5.86 18.75 -5.05
N ASN A 114 5.34 18.89 -3.82
CA ASN A 114 4.97 20.16 -3.21
C ASN A 114 5.80 20.49 -1.93
N TRP A 115 6.88 19.74 -1.69
CA TRP A 115 7.89 19.96 -0.63
C TRP A 115 8.75 21.22 -0.91
N PRO A 116 9.24 22.00 0.09
CA PRO A 116 9.32 21.75 1.54
C PRO A 116 8.30 22.48 2.42
N PHE A 117 7.37 23.26 1.86
CA PHE A 117 6.59 24.20 2.67
C PHE A 117 5.10 23.85 2.84
N VAL A 118 4.53 22.97 2.01
CA VAL A 118 3.12 22.57 2.14
C VAL A 118 2.94 21.13 1.67
N CYS A 119 2.73 20.20 2.60
CA CYS A 119 2.09 18.92 2.29
C CYS A 119 0.69 19.23 1.75
N LYS A 120 0.48 19.01 0.45
CA LYS A 120 -0.87 19.02 -0.13
C LYS A 120 -1.35 17.59 -0.23
N CYS A 121 -2.59 17.35 0.21
CA CYS A 121 -3.27 16.08 -0.02
C CYS A 121 -3.35 15.79 -1.51
N LEU A 122 -3.47 14.50 -1.85
CA LEU A 122 -3.77 14.09 -3.21
C LEU A 122 -5.07 14.77 -3.70
N PRO A 123 -5.16 15.13 -4.99
CA PRO A 123 -6.41 15.64 -5.55
C PRO A 123 -7.58 14.67 -5.24
N GLY A 124 -8.65 15.20 -4.66
CA GLY A 124 -9.81 14.40 -4.22
C GLY A 124 -9.75 13.91 -2.77
N PHE A 125 -8.61 14.03 -2.09
CA PHE A 125 -8.48 13.76 -0.66
C PHE A 125 -8.53 15.08 0.11
N HIS A 126 -9.33 15.14 1.17
CA HIS A 126 -9.43 16.32 2.04
C HIS A 126 -9.04 15.90 3.45
N PRO A 127 -8.16 16.65 4.13
CA PRO A 127 -7.82 16.35 5.51
C PRO A 127 -9.07 16.57 6.36
N THR A 128 -9.57 15.49 6.97
CA THR A 128 -10.62 15.59 7.98
C THR A 128 -9.99 15.97 9.31
N ASN A 129 -9.90 17.27 9.59
CA ASN A 129 -9.68 17.73 10.95
C ASN A 129 -10.92 17.39 11.77
N GLN A 130 -10.96 16.24 12.44
CA GLN A 130 -11.88 16.06 13.55
C GLN A 130 -11.19 16.57 14.82
N GLY A 131 -11.22 17.90 14.96
CA GLY A 131 -11.03 18.53 16.25
C GLY A 131 -12.32 18.42 17.05
N ASN A 132 -12.30 17.57 18.07
CA ASN A 132 -12.82 17.83 19.42
C ASN A 132 -12.33 16.75 20.38
#